data_AF-A0A8T4V832-F1
#
_entry.id   AF-A0A8T4V832-F1
#
_cell.length_a   1.000
_cell.length_b   1.000
_cell.length_c   1.000
_cell.angle_alpha   90.00
_cell.angle_beta   90.00
_cell.angle_gamma   90.00
#
_symmetry.space_group_name_H-M   'P 1'
#
loop_
_entity.id
_entity.type
_entity.pdbx_description
1 polymer ?
#
loop_
_entity_poly.entity_id
_entity_poly.type
_entity_poly.pdbx_seq_one_letter_code
_entity_poly.pdbx_strand_id
1 'polypeptide(L)'
;MGVQKYFFSKEELYELYINQKKSTRKIASELQIPKTTIELHLKRLGIPLRTKSESMKERMKRDVDRNKNLIKARYDIKNYAEIYRQIHRKRRQNKIQEIEKQQGQSIKDILNKLYLDQKMSIGKIGKFFGFGNRTVSRLLKGNNIQIKPRTWLLAH
;
A
#
# COMPACT_ATOMS: atom_id res chain seq x y z
N MET A 1 -36.39 15.93 30.65
CA MET A 1 -35.78 14.58 30.57
C MET A 1 -34.83 14.43 31.75
N GLY A 2 -35.11 13.50 32.66
CA GLY A 2 -34.33 13.31 33.88
C GLY A 2 -32.90 12.91 33.58
N VAL A 3 -31.94 13.59 34.21
CA VAL A 3 -30.51 13.28 34.09
C VAL A 3 -30.26 12.01 34.91
N GLN A 4 -30.27 10.84 34.26
CA GLN A 4 -29.76 9.62 34.91
C GLN A 4 -28.30 9.89 35.32
N LYS A 5 -28.04 9.79 36.63
CA LYS A 5 -26.72 10.03 37.21
C LYS A 5 -25.88 8.77 37.02
N TYR A 6 -25.30 8.62 35.84
CA TYR A 6 -24.35 7.53 35.57
C TYR A 6 -23.10 7.75 36.42
N PHE A 7 -22.70 6.75 37.20
CA PHE A 7 -21.46 6.75 37.96
C PHE A 7 -20.46 5.84 37.23
N PHE A 8 -19.29 6.37 36.91
CA PHE A 8 -18.21 5.60 36.29
C PHE A 8 -16.98 5.69 37.18
N SER A 9 -16.36 4.56 37.44
CA SER A 9 -15.04 4.55 38.06
C SER A 9 -14.00 5.11 37.08
N LYS A 10 -12.89 5.62 37.62
CA LYS A 10 -11.78 6.13 36.82
C LYS A 10 -11.17 5.01 36.00
N GLU A 11 -11.10 3.83 36.59
CA GLU A 11 -10.50 2.62 36.05
C GLU A 11 -11.27 2.13 34.82
N GLU A 12 -12.60 2.08 34.88
CA GLU A 12 -13.45 1.66 33.74
C GLU A 12 -13.31 2.60 32.55
N LEU A 13 -13.38 3.92 32.78
CA LEU A 13 -13.25 4.89 31.70
C LEU A 13 -11.82 4.92 31.15
N TYR A 14 -10.80 4.74 31.98
CA TYR A 14 -9.41 4.65 31.54
C TYR A 14 -9.17 3.40 30.68
N GLU A 15 -9.70 2.26 31.10
CA GLU A 15 -9.60 1.01 30.37
C GLU A 15 -10.25 1.13 28.99
N LEU A 16 -11.51 1.58 28.93
CA LEU A 16 -12.24 1.73 27.67
C LEU A 16 -11.62 2.81 26.76
N TYR A 17 -11.27 3.96 27.33
CA TYR A 17 -10.81 5.11 26.58
C TYR A 17 -9.33 4.99 26.22
N ILE A 18 -8.43 4.80 27.20
CA ILE A 18 -6.98 4.80 27.01
C ILE A 18 -6.46 3.46 26.56
N ASN A 19 -6.83 2.35 27.20
CA ASN A 19 -6.25 1.03 26.86
C ASN A 19 -6.88 0.44 25.61
N GLN A 20 -8.20 0.38 25.55
CA GLN A 20 -8.95 -0.15 24.40
C GLN A 20 -9.11 0.85 23.25
N LYS A 21 -8.61 2.09 23.41
CA LYS A 21 -8.63 3.16 22.40
C LYS A 21 -10.02 3.41 21.80
N LYS A 22 -11.10 3.17 22.55
CA LYS A 22 -12.46 3.44 22.08
C LYS A 22 -12.68 4.96 22.01
N SER A 23 -13.48 5.40 21.03
CA SER A 23 -13.91 6.80 20.96
C SER A 23 -15.03 7.06 21.96
N THR A 24 -15.17 8.30 22.42
CA THR A 24 -16.27 8.69 23.33
C THR A 24 -17.64 8.35 22.74
N ARG A 25 -17.81 8.47 21.41
CA ARG A 25 -19.03 8.07 20.70
C ARG A 25 -19.29 6.55 20.72
N LYS A 26 -18.23 5.74 20.65
CA LYS A 26 -18.35 4.27 20.72
C LYS A 26 -18.69 3.83 22.15
N ILE A 27 -18.01 4.39 23.14
CA ILE A 27 -18.31 4.16 24.57
C ILE A 27 -19.76 4.57 24.88
N ALA A 28 -20.16 5.76 24.43
CA ALA A 28 -21.54 6.25 24.52
C ALA A 28 -22.56 5.29 23.91
N SER A 29 -22.28 4.74 22.72
CA SER A 29 -23.17 3.78 22.07
C SER A 29 -23.23 2.43 22.80
N GLU A 30 -22.10 1.92 23.27
CA GLU A 30 -22.03 0.64 24.00
C GLU A 30 -22.74 0.72 25.35
N LEU A 31 -22.64 1.87 26.02
CA LEU A 31 -23.26 2.13 27.31
C LEU A 31 -24.64 2.79 27.21
N GLN A 32 -25.12 3.07 25.99
CA GLN A 32 -26.39 3.76 25.70
C GLN A 32 -26.55 5.12 26.41
N ILE A 33 -25.46 5.88 26.50
CA ILE A 33 -25.39 7.15 27.23
C ILE A 33 -24.99 8.28 26.30
N PRO A 34 -25.45 9.52 26.52
CA PRO A 34 -25.00 10.66 25.73
C PRO A 34 -23.48 10.82 25.77
N LYS A 35 -22.87 11.04 24.59
CA LYS A 35 -21.43 11.32 24.45
C LYS A 35 -20.94 12.44 25.36
N THR A 36 -21.75 13.49 25.54
CA THR A 36 -21.45 14.63 26.39
C THR A 36 -21.25 14.23 27.86
N THR A 37 -21.99 13.23 28.35
CA THR A 37 -21.84 12.67 29.69
C THR A 37 -20.48 11.98 29.85
N ILE A 38 -20.06 11.20 28.85
CA ILE A 38 -18.74 10.54 28.86
C ILE A 38 -17.61 11.58 28.85
N GLU A 39 -17.74 12.65 28.06
CA GLU A 39 -16.74 13.73 28.00
C GLU A 39 -16.64 14.49 29.32
N LEU A 40 -17.77 14.75 29.97
CA LEU A 40 -17.83 15.36 31.29
C LEU A 40 -17.12 14.50 32.34
N HIS A 41 -17.38 13.19 32.34
CA HIS A 41 -16.77 12.28 33.31
C HIS A 41 -15.28 12.09 33.09
N LEU A 42 -14.81 11.99 31.84
CA LEU A 42 -13.37 11.98 31.53
C LEU A 42 -12.67 13.22 32.09
N LYS A 43 -13.28 14.41 31.89
CA LYS A 43 -12.76 15.66 32.42
C LYS A 43 -12.75 15.69 33.95
N ARG A 44 -13.83 15.24 34.60
CA ARG A 44 -13.94 15.18 36.08
C ARG A 44 -12.94 14.22 36.71
N LEU A 45 -12.62 13.12 36.04
CA LEU A 45 -11.69 12.09 36.51
C LEU A 45 -10.23 12.37 36.14
N GLY A 46 -9.96 13.52 35.49
CA GLY A 46 -8.62 13.94 35.09
C GLY A 46 -8.03 13.16 33.92
N ILE A 47 -8.86 12.50 33.10
CA ILE A 47 -8.40 11.77 31.91
C ILE A 47 -8.40 12.74 30.73
N PRO A 48 -7.25 12.97 30.06
CA PRO A 48 -7.14 13.95 29.00
C PRO A 48 -8.00 13.56 27.80
N LEU A 49 -8.80 14.52 27.33
CA LEU A 49 -9.58 14.38 26.10
C LEU A 49 -8.64 14.45 24.89
N ARG A 50 -8.75 13.46 24.01
CA ARG A 50 -8.07 13.48 22.71
C ARG A 50 -8.51 14.69 21.90
N THR A 51 -7.54 15.33 21.29
CA THR A 51 -7.77 16.30 20.22
C THR A 51 -8.39 15.63 19.00
N LYS A 52 -8.95 16.44 18.10
CA LYS A 52 -9.48 15.97 16.81
C LYS A 52 -8.43 15.19 16.01
N SER A 53 -7.18 15.67 16.00
CA SER A 53 -6.06 15.04 15.29
C SER A 53 -5.70 13.68 15.89
N GLU A 54 -5.62 13.56 17.22
CA GLU A 54 -5.36 12.29 17.90
C GLU A 54 -6.48 11.28 17.68
N SER A 55 -7.74 11.74 17.80
CA SER A 55 -8.89 10.89 17.52
C SER A 55 -8.90 10.40 16.06
N MET A 56 -8.47 11.24 15.12
CA MET A 56 -8.36 10.84 13.71
C MET A 56 -7.19 9.86 13.51
N LYS A 57 -6.04 10.07 14.15
CA LYS A 57 -4.91 9.14 14.09
C LYS A 57 -5.30 7.75 14.62
N GLU A 58 -6.02 7.68 15.74
CA GLU A 58 -6.49 6.42 16.33
C GLU A 58 -7.60 5.74 15.51
N ARG A 59 -8.47 6.50 14.84
CA ARG A 59 -9.40 5.95 13.86
C ARG A 59 -8.67 5.40 12.63
N MET A 60 -7.70 6.15 12.08
CA MET A 60 -6.93 5.74 10.91
C MET A 60 -6.13 4.46 11.20
N LYS A 61 -5.50 4.35 12.37
CA LYS A 61 -4.86 3.11 12.82
C LYS A 61 -5.85 1.94 12.88
N ARG A 62 -7.02 2.12 13.50
CA ARG A 62 -8.05 1.07 13.56
C ARG A 62 -8.58 0.66 12.19
N ASP A 63 -8.76 1.62 11.28
CA ASP A 63 -9.22 1.35 9.91
C ASP A 63 -8.13 0.63 9.11
N VAL A 64 -6.86 1.00 9.31
CA VAL A 64 -5.69 0.31 8.73
C VAL A 64 -5.54 -1.09 9.31
N ASP A 65 -5.66 -1.28 10.62
CA ASP A 65 -5.57 -2.59 11.27
C ASP A 65 -6.76 -3.48 10.91
N ARG A 66 -7.97 -2.93 10.80
CA ARG A 66 -9.15 -3.64 10.31
C ARG A 66 -8.99 -4.04 8.85
N ASN A 67 -8.52 -3.15 7.98
CA ASN A 67 -8.24 -3.47 6.58
C ASN A 67 -7.10 -4.48 6.45
N LYS A 68 -6.04 -4.36 7.26
CA LYS A 68 -4.91 -5.30 7.29
C LYS A 68 -5.36 -6.67 7.79
N ASN A 69 -6.22 -6.73 8.79
CA ASN A 69 -6.78 -7.98 9.33
C ASN A 69 -7.84 -8.59 8.40
N LEU A 70 -8.65 -7.79 7.70
CA LEU A 70 -9.57 -8.28 6.66
C LEU A 70 -8.81 -8.83 5.44
N ILE A 71 -7.71 -8.18 5.04
CA ILE A 71 -6.82 -8.66 3.97
C ILE A 71 -6.07 -9.92 4.42
N LYS A 72 -5.61 -9.97 5.67
CA LYS A 72 -4.89 -11.11 6.28
C LYS A 72 -5.79 -12.31 6.58
N ALA A 73 -7.05 -12.10 6.95
CA ALA A 73 -8.04 -13.16 7.16
C ALA A 73 -8.62 -13.71 5.85
N ARG A 74 -8.63 -12.92 4.77
CA ARG A 74 -9.15 -13.36 3.46
C ARG A 74 -8.13 -14.16 2.64
N TYR A 75 -6.84 -14.03 2.90
CA TYR A 75 -5.77 -14.62 2.09
C TYR A 75 -4.64 -15.14 2.97
N ASP A 76 -4.53 -16.47 3.07
CA ASP A 76 -3.29 -17.15 3.41
C ASP A 76 -2.13 -16.52 2.63
N ILE A 77 -1.08 -16.11 3.33
CA ILE A 77 -0.04 -15.17 2.89
C ILE A 77 0.64 -15.56 1.55
N LYS A 78 0.65 -16.84 1.18
CA LYS A 78 1.14 -17.32 -0.14
C LYS A 78 0.30 -16.83 -1.31
N ASN A 79 -1.02 -16.73 -1.13
CA ASN A 79 -1.97 -16.42 -2.19
C ASN A 79 -1.93 -14.91 -2.54
N TYR A 80 -1.73 -14.03 -1.55
CA TYR A 80 -1.61 -12.58 -1.81
C TYR A 80 -0.36 -12.23 -2.62
N ALA A 81 0.77 -12.82 -2.26
CA ALA A 81 2.02 -12.64 -3.00
C ALA A 81 1.92 -13.18 -4.43
N GLU A 82 1.17 -14.26 -4.64
CA GLU A 82 0.93 -14.84 -5.97
C GLU A 82 0.04 -13.93 -6.83
N ILE A 83 -1.06 -13.42 -6.28
CA ILE A 83 -1.93 -12.48 -7.00
C ILE A 83 -1.19 -11.21 -7.38
N TYR A 84 -0.43 -10.62 -6.46
CA TYR A 84 0.38 -9.45 -6.79
C TYR A 84 1.41 -9.76 -7.88
N ARG A 85 2.07 -10.93 -7.83
CA ARG A 85 2.99 -11.38 -8.90
C ARG A 85 2.27 -11.51 -10.24
N GLN A 86 1.07 -12.08 -10.27
CA GLN A 86 0.25 -12.23 -11.48
C GLN A 86 -0.19 -10.88 -12.04
N ILE A 87 -0.69 -9.97 -11.21
CA ILE A 87 -1.07 -8.60 -11.61
C ILE A 87 0.13 -7.88 -12.24
N HIS A 88 1.30 -7.90 -11.57
CA HIS A 88 2.49 -7.27 -12.10
C HIS A 88 3.00 -7.95 -13.39
N ARG A 89 2.88 -9.27 -13.51
CA ARG A 89 3.21 -10.01 -14.75
C ARG A 89 2.30 -9.58 -15.88
N LYS A 90 0.99 -9.49 -15.63
CA LYS A 90 -0.02 -9.07 -16.60
C LYS A 90 0.19 -7.63 -17.07
N ARG A 91 0.44 -6.68 -16.15
CA ARG A 91 0.76 -5.29 -16.50
C ARG A 91 1.99 -5.19 -17.42
N ARG A 92 3.04 -5.97 -17.17
CA ARG A 92 4.22 -6.00 -18.05
C ARG A 92 3.89 -6.58 -19.42
N GLN A 93 3.13 -7.66 -19.49
CA GLN A 93 2.69 -8.25 -20.77
C GLN A 93 1.87 -7.27 -21.59
N ASN A 94 0.87 -6.62 -20.99
CA ASN A 94 0.05 -5.63 -21.70
C ASN A 94 0.91 -4.49 -22.26
N LYS A 95 1.89 -4.00 -21.49
CA LYS A 95 2.81 -2.96 -21.97
C LYS A 95 3.71 -3.43 -23.11
N ILE A 96 4.17 -4.68 -23.09
CA ILE A 96 4.94 -5.25 -24.20
C ILE A 96 4.07 -5.34 -25.45
N GLN A 97 2.84 -5.86 -25.33
CA GLN A 97 1.89 -5.95 -26.45
C GLN A 97 1.57 -4.58 -27.05
N GLU A 98 1.45 -3.55 -26.22
CA GLU A 98 1.24 -2.18 -26.66
C GLU A 98 2.44 -1.65 -27.47
N ILE A 99 3.67 -1.90 -27.01
CA ILE A 99 4.91 -1.53 -27.73
C ILE A 99 5.01 -2.29 -29.06
N GLU A 100 4.73 -3.60 -29.06
CA GLU A 100 4.74 -4.41 -30.28
C GLU A 100 3.73 -3.89 -31.29
N LYS A 101 2.52 -3.53 -30.84
CA LYS A 101 1.49 -2.92 -31.68
C LYS A 101 1.92 -1.55 -32.23
N GLN A 102 2.56 -0.71 -31.42
CA GLN A 102 3.04 0.61 -31.84
C GLN A 102 4.19 0.55 -32.85
N GLN A 103 5.08 -0.44 -32.72
CA GLN A 103 6.26 -0.57 -33.57
C GLN A 103 6.05 -1.53 -34.75
N GLY A 104 4.98 -2.31 -34.75
CA GLY A 104 4.70 -3.32 -35.79
C GLY A 104 5.74 -4.45 -35.83
N GLN A 105 6.48 -4.66 -34.74
CA GLN A 105 7.57 -5.62 -34.63
C GLN A 105 7.51 -6.35 -33.30
N SER A 106 8.06 -7.57 -33.23
CA SER A 106 8.13 -8.30 -31.97
C SER A 106 9.08 -7.60 -31.00
N ILE A 107 8.85 -7.77 -29.69
CA ILE A 107 9.73 -7.18 -28.67
C ILE A 107 11.18 -7.67 -28.81
N LYS A 108 11.37 -8.88 -29.33
CA LYS A 108 12.68 -9.45 -29.61
C LYS A 108 13.42 -8.66 -30.69
N ASP A 109 12.75 -8.39 -31.81
CA ASP A 109 13.34 -7.68 -32.94
C ASP A 109 13.66 -6.23 -32.58
N ILE A 110 12.74 -5.59 -31.84
CA ILE A 110 12.95 -4.25 -31.29
C ILE A 110 14.19 -4.23 -30.39
N LEU A 111 14.32 -5.18 -29.47
CA LEU A 111 15.48 -5.25 -28.57
C LEU A 111 16.79 -5.54 -29.32
N ASN A 112 16.77 -6.40 -30.33
CA ASN A 112 17.94 -6.64 -31.18
C ASN A 112 18.38 -5.35 -31.88
N LYS A 113 17.45 -4.65 -32.53
CA LYS A 113 17.74 -3.40 -33.23
C LYS A 113 18.33 -2.34 -32.31
N LEU A 114 17.70 -2.13 -31.15
CA LEU A 114 18.14 -1.06 -30.24
C LEU A 114 19.43 -1.41 -29.49
N TYR A 115 19.61 -2.67 -29.10
CA TYR A 115 20.75 -3.08 -28.26
C TYR A 115 21.97 -3.53 -29.08
N LEU A 116 21.78 -4.28 -30.16
CA LEU A 116 22.88 -4.80 -31.00
C LEU A 116 23.26 -3.81 -32.11
N ASP A 117 22.28 -3.33 -32.88
CA ASP A 117 22.57 -2.49 -34.05
C ASP A 117 22.84 -1.04 -33.63
N GLN A 118 21.96 -0.47 -32.80
CA GLN A 118 22.07 0.93 -32.36
C GLN A 118 22.91 1.11 -31.08
N LYS A 119 23.41 0.02 -30.49
CA LYS A 119 24.26 0.00 -29.28
C LYS A 119 23.70 0.85 -28.12
N MET A 120 22.37 0.95 -28.00
CA MET A 120 21.76 1.71 -26.93
C MET A 120 21.97 1.00 -25.60
N SER A 121 22.30 1.78 -24.56
CA SER A 121 22.41 1.22 -23.22
C SER A 121 21.05 0.76 -22.68
N ILE A 122 21.07 -0.25 -21.81
CA ILE A 122 19.90 -0.78 -21.09
C ILE A 122 19.08 0.36 -20.45
N GLY A 123 19.77 1.36 -19.90
CA GLY A 123 19.13 2.53 -19.30
C GLY A 123 18.44 3.44 -20.32
N LYS A 124 19.04 3.64 -21.51
CA LYS A 124 18.43 4.43 -22.58
C LYS A 124 17.20 3.73 -23.15
N ILE A 125 17.30 2.42 -23.39
CA ILE A 125 16.16 1.57 -23.81
C ILE A 125 15.05 1.60 -22.74
N GLY A 126 15.43 1.52 -21.47
CA GLY A 126 14.52 1.62 -20.34
C GLY A 126 13.75 2.94 -20.33
N LYS A 127 14.45 4.08 -20.46
CA LYS A 127 13.80 5.39 -20.54
C LYS A 127 12.89 5.51 -21.76
N PHE A 128 13.35 5.05 -22.93
CA PHE A 128 12.60 5.11 -24.19
C PHE A 128 11.23 4.43 -24.10
N PHE A 129 11.17 3.25 -23.47
CA PHE A 129 9.91 2.51 -23.30
C PHE A 129 9.26 2.69 -21.92
N GLY A 130 9.82 3.49 -21.02
CA GLY A 130 9.38 3.60 -19.62
C GLY A 130 9.48 2.28 -18.84
N PHE A 131 10.53 1.49 -19.09
CA PHE A 131 10.90 0.32 -18.30
C PHE A 131 12.08 0.62 -17.37
N GLY A 132 12.09 0.00 -16.19
CA GLY A 132 13.29 0.00 -15.34
C GLY A 132 14.40 -0.89 -15.92
N ASN A 133 15.66 -0.58 -15.61
CA ASN A 133 16.83 -1.31 -16.12
C ASN A 133 16.75 -2.83 -15.91
N ARG A 134 16.30 -3.27 -14.71
CA ARG A 134 16.12 -4.70 -14.40
C ARG A 134 15.10 -5.39 -15.31
N THR A 135 14.08 -4.67 -15.77
CA THR A 135 13.08 -5.21 -16.69
C THR A 135 13.70 -5.40 -18.07
N VAL A 136 14.42 -4.40 -18.58
CA VAL A 136 15.12 -4.49 -19.87
C VAL A 136 16.15 -5.62 -19.85
N SER A 137 16.96 -5.75 -18.79
CA SER A 137 17.90 -6.88 -18.63
C SER A 137 17.18 -8.23 -18.63
N ARG A 138 16.02 -8.33 -17.97
CA ARG A 138 15.22 -9.56 -17.96
C ARG A 138 14.67 -9.87 -19.36
N LEU A 139 14.23 -8.85 -20.11
CA LEU A 139 13.74 -9.04 -21.47
C LEU A 139 14.84 -9.48 -22.43
N LEU A 140 16.03 -8.87 -22.35
CA LEU A 140 17.20 -9.30 -23.15
C LEU A 140 17.54 -10.77 -22.87
N LYS A 141 17.68 -11.14 -21.60
CA LYS A 141 17.95 -12.53 -21.19
C LYS A 141 16.86 -13.50 -21.62
N GLY A 142 15.59 -13.13 -21.42
CA GLY A 142 14.43 -13.95 -21.80
C GLY A 142 14.28 -14.14 -23.31
N ASN A 143 14.89 -13.26 -24.11
CA ASN A 143 14.94 -13.36 -25.56
C ASN A 143 16.28 -13.93 -26.09
N ASN A 144 17.09 -14.54 -25.21
CA ASN A 144 18.40 -15.11 -25.53
C ASN A 144 19.44 -14.10 -26.06
N ILE A 145 19.30 -12.83 -25.69
CA ILE A 145 20.27 -11.77 -26.03
C ILE A 145 21.27 -11.63 -24.88
N GLN A 146 22.54 -11.91 -25.16
CA GLN A 146 23.60 -11.81 -24.16
C GLN A 146 23.89 -10.34 -23.80
N ILE A 147 23.79 -10.02 -22.51
CA ILE A 147 24.16 -8.70 -22.00
C ILE A 147 25.68 -8.59 -21.99
N LYS A 148 26.21 -7.66 -22.78
CA LYS A 148 27.65 -7.38 -22.86
C LYS A 148 28.10 -6.45 -21.73
N PRO A 149 29.38 -6.52 -21.31
CA PRO A 149 29.94 -5.60 -20.31
C PRO A 149 29.83 -4.16 -20.78
N ARG A 150 29.79 -3.21 -19.82
CA ARG A 150 29.58 -1.78 -20.11
C ARG A 150 30.61 -1.21 -21.08
N THR A 151 31.83 -1.73 -21.09
CA THR A 151 32.92 -1.35 -22.00
C THR A 151 32.58 -1.58 -23.47
N TRP A 152 31.70 -2.55 -23.79
CA TRP A 152 31.24 -2.82 -25.15
C TRP A 152 30.34 -1.71 -25.73
N LEU A 153 29.62 -0.99 -24.86
CA LEU A 153 28.71 0.10 -25.26
C LEU A 153 29.40 1.46 -25.37
N LEU A 154 30.64 1.58 -24.89
CA LEU A 154 31.42 2.83 -24.84
C LEU A 154 32.50 2.92 -25.93
N ALA A 155 32.64 1.89 -26.76
CA ALA A 155 33.71 1.80 -27.74
C ALA A 155 33.47 2.64 -29.02
N HIS A 156 32.47 3.53 -29.02
CA HIS A 156 32.02 4.37 -30.15
C HIS A 156 31.55 5.71 -29.58
#